data_AF-A0A834VEF3-F1
#
_entry.id   AF-A0A834VEF3-F1
#
_cell.length_a   1.000
_cell.length_b   1.000
_cell.length_c   1.000
_cell.angle_alpha   90.00
_cell.angle_beta   90.00
_cell.angle_gamma   90.00
#
_symmetry.space_group_name_H-M   'P 1'
#
loop_
_entity.id
_entity.type
_entity.pdbx_description
1 polymer ?
#
loop_
_entity_poly.entity_id
_entity_poly.type
_entity_poly.pdbx_seq_one_letter_code
_entity_poly.pdbx_strand_id
1 'polypeptide(L)'
;MTIARSDILKLYRDLLRYSRQLKYSDIDYINRRIRNEFRAKQNLTESKDIEYYYQIVLILNHRNLIPINRIDCCFLHRSLILCHFIPDKTFLPTLNEKDLEEQFVQGTGPGGQNVNRLQNCVVLKHIPTGIVVKCHQDRFLHRNRSIARQILLQRLDEHLNGENSIKQQKIRYNKTKLELKKLQAEKLRSLKQQYKDKLSESNVEDHNEH
;
A
#
# COMPACT_ATOMS: atom_id res chain seq x y z
N MET A 1 -26.99 -2.36 -32.88
CA MET A 1 -27.86 -1.62 -31.93
C MET A 1 -27.03 -0.54 -31.28
N THR A 2 -27.38 0.73 -31.46
CA THR A 2 -26.70 1.85 -30.79
C THR A 2 -27.21 1.94 -29.35
N ILE A 3 -26.37 1.60 -28.37
CA ILE A 3 -26.72 1.65 -26.96
C ILE A 3 -26.64 3.10 -26.49
N ALA A 4 -27.73 3.64 -25.95
CA ALA A 4 -27.76 5.02 -25.48
C ALA A 4 -27.10 5.13 -24.09
N ARG A 5 -26.50 6.29 -23.80
CA ARG A 5 -25.90 6.59 -22.49
C ARG A 5 -26.90 6.42 -21.34
N SER A 6 -28.18 6.69 -21.59
CA SER A 6 -29.29 6.46 -20.65
C SER A 6 -29.41 5.01 -20.21
N ASP A 7 -29.20 4.07 -21.13
CA ASP A 7 -29.35 2.63 -20.88
C ASP A 7 -28.21 2.13 -19.99
N ILE A 8 -27.00 2.65 -20.22
CA ILE A 8 -25.82 2.38 -19.40
C ILE A 8 -26.00 2.91 -17.97
N LEU A 9 -26.55 4.12 -17.82
CA LEU A 9 -26.84 4.70 -16.50
C LEU A 9 -27.97 3.95 -15.79
N LYS A 10 -28.95 3.43 -16.52
CA LYS A 10 -30.01 2.57 -15.99
C LYS A 10 -29.43 1.26 -15.45
N LEU A 11 -28.58 0.58 -16.23
CA LEU A 11 -27.87 -0.63 -15.81
C LEU A 11 -27.04 -0.39 -14.54
N TYR A 12 -26.30 0.72 -14.46
CA TYR A 12 -25.54 1.08 -13.26
C TYR A 12 -26.42 1.22 -12.01
N ARG A 13 -27.56 1.91 -12.14
CA ARG A 13 -28.51 2.06 -11.02
C ARG A 13 -29.12 0.72 -10.62
N ASP A 14 -29.41 -0.15 -11.57
CA ASP A 14 -30.01 -1.45 -11.32
C ASP A 14 -29.02 -2.40 -10.63
N LEU A 15 -27.74 -2.37 -11.01
CA LEU A 15 -26.66 -3.10 -10.32
C LEU A 15 -26.50 -2.67 -8.85
N LEU A 16 -26.56 -1.36 -8.58
CA LEU A 16 -26.53 -0.84 -7.20
C LEU A 16 -27.81 -1.15 -6.41
N ARG A 17 -28.93 -1.40 -7.10
CA ARG A 17 -30.18 -1.81 -6.47
C ARG A 17 -30.15 -3.29 -6.12
N TYR A 18 -29.64 -4.11 -7.04
CA TYR A 18 -29.42 -5.54 -6.85
C TYR A 18 -28.42 -5.84 -5.73
N SER A 19 -27.33 -5.07 -5.62
CA SER A 19 -26.32 -5.27 -4.56
C SER A 19 -26.92 -5.17 -3.15
N ARG A 20 -27.98 -4.39 -2.96
CA ARG A 20 -28.69 -4.27 -1.67
C ARG A 20 -29.53 -5.49 -1.30
N GLN A 21 -29.86 -6.34 -2.28
CA GLN A 21 -30.63 -7.58 -2.06
C GLN A 21 -29.74 -8.76 -1.66
N LEU A 22 -28.41 -8.62 -1.77
CA LEU A 22 -27.45 -9.67 -1.44
C LEU A 22 -27.31 -9.81 0.08
N LYS A 23 -27.51 -11.03 0.60
CA LYS A 23 -27.43 -11.33 2.04
C LYS A 23 -26.06 -11.81 2.53
N TYR A 24 -25.29 -12.47 1.66
CA TYR A 24 -24.07 -13.19 2.04
C TYR A 24 -22.78 -12.57 1.46
N SER A 25 -22.86 -11.33 0.98
CA SER A 25 -21.74 -10.65 0.32
C SER A 25 -21.50 -9.30 0.97
N ASP A 26 -20.24 -8.84 0.97
CA ASP A 26 -19.88 -7.52 1.45
C ASP A 26 -20.44 -6.45 0.49
N ILE A 27 -21.51 -5.79 0.93
CA ILE A 27 -22.25 -4.79 0.15
C ILE A 27 -21.37 -3.56 -0.12
N ASP A 28 -20.54 -3.16 0.84
CA ASP A 28 -19.66 -1.99 0.71
C ASP A 28 -18.54 -2.26 -0.29
N TYR A 29 -17.98 -3.48 -0.26
CA TYR A 29 -17.05 -3.94 -1.27
C TYR A 29 -17.65 -3.89 -2.68
N ILE A 30 -18.84 -4.47 -2.87
CA ILE A 30 -19.52 -4.52 -4.18
C ILE A 30 -19.83 -3.11 -4.68
N ASN A 31 -20.40 -2.25 -3.83
CA ASN A 31 -20.75 -0.89 -4.19
C ASN A 31 -19.52 -0.04 -4.53
N ARG A 32 -18.40 -0.25 -3.84
CA ARG A 32 -17.11 0.40 -4.14
C ARG A 32 -16.57 -0.07 -5.48
N ARG A 33 -16.62 -1.39 -5.75
CA ARG A 33 -16.15 -1.97 -7.02
C ARG A 33 -16.94 -1.47 -8.22
N ILE A 34 -18.28 -1.50 -8.14
CA ILE A 34 -19.17 -0.99 -9.20
C ILE A 34 -18.88 0.48 -9.49
N ARG A 35 -18.77 1.31 -8.43
CA ARG A 35 -18.46 2.74 -8.56
C ARG A 35 -17.10 2.99 -9.22
N ASN A 36 -16.07 2.25 -8.81
CA ASN A 36 -14.71 2.44 -9.33
C ASN A 36 -14.59 2.03 -10.80
N GLU A 37 -15.19 0.89 -11.18
CA GLU A 37 -15.23 0.44 -12.58
C GLU A 37 -15.95 1.44 -13.49
N PHE A 38 -17.10 1.94 -13.06
CA PHE A 38 -17.88 2.90 -13.85
C PHE A 38 -17.15 4.25 -14.02
N ARG A 39 -16.53 4.74 -12.94
CA ARG A 39 -15.73 5.97 -12.98
C ARG A 39 -14.50 5.84 -13.88
N ALA A 40 -13.76 4.74 -13.77
CA ALA A 40 -12.57 4.51 -14.56
C ALA A 40 -12.88 4.46 -16.07
N LYS A 41 -14.09 4.04 -16.43
CA LYS A 41 -14.49 3.78 -17.82
C LYS A 41 -15.51 4.78 -18.39
N GLN A 42 -15.80 5.86 -17.67
CA GLN A 42 -16.84 6.83 -18.04
C GLN A 42 -16.61 7.50 -19.41
N ASN A 43 -15.35 7.61 -19.83
CA ASN A 43 -14.94 8.34 -21.04
C ASN A 43 -14.59 7.40 -22.21
N LEU A 44 -14.75 6.08 -22.07
CA LEU A 44 -14.54 5.16 -23.19
C LEU A 44 -15.72 5.28 -24.16
N THR A 45 -15.49 5.94 -25.29
CA THR A 45 -16.49 6.13 -26.35
C THR A 45 -16.18 5.32 -27.60
N GLU A 46 -14.92 4.92 -27.80
CA GLU A 46 -14.50 4.17 -28.99
C GLU A 46 -14.81 2.67 -28.87
N SER A 47 -15.44 2.11 -29.90
CA SER A 47 -15.82 0.69 -29.93
C SER A 47 -14.61 -0.24 -29.83
N LYS A 48 -13.47 0.15 -30.43
CA LYS A 48 -12.23 -0.64 -30.42
C LYS A 48 -11.63 -0.76 -29.01
N ASP A 49 -11.66 0.34 -28.26
CA ASP A 49 -11.18 0.35 -26.87
C ASP A 49 -12.06 -0.53 -26.00
N ILE A 50 -13.38 -0.40 -26.11
CA ILE A 50 -14.34 -1.21 -25.34
C ILE A 50 -14.11 -2.70 -25.58
N GLU A 51 -13.93 -3.11 -26.84
CA GLU A 51 -13.69 -4.50 -27.21
C GLU A 51 -12.34 -5.01 -26.69
N TYR A 52 -11.26 -4.23 -26.84
CA TYR A 52 -9.95 -4.54 -26.27
C TYR A 52 -10.00 -4.77 -24.75
N TYR A 53 -10.70 -3.89 -24.02
CA TYR A 53 -10.87 -4.04 -22.57
C TYR A 53 -11.69 -5.28 -22.20
N TYR A 54 -12.73 -5.61 -22.96
CA TYR A 54 -13.55 -6.80 -22.70
C TYR A 54 -12.73 -8.08 -22.88
N GLN A 55 -11.92 -8.14 -23.95
CA GLN A 55 -11.02 -9.26 -24.21
C GLN A 55 -9.98 -9.43 -23.10
N ILE A 56 -9.38 -8.34 -22.60
CA ILE A 56 -8.43 -8.40 -21.49
C ILE A 56 -9.10 -8.93 -20.20
N VAL A 57 -10.28 -8.41 -19.85
CA VAL A 57 -10.99 -8.83 -18.65
C VAL A 57 -11.36 -10.31 -18.71
N LEU A 58 -11.82 -10.80 -19.87
CA LEU A 58 -12.09 -12.22 -20.09
C LEU A 58 -10.84 -13.09 -19.91
N ILE A 59 -9.71 -12.71 -20.52
CA ILE A 59 -8.44 -13.44 -20.40
C ILE A 59 -7.95 -13.50 -18.94
N LEU A 60 -8.10 -12.41 -18.19
CA LEU A 60 -7.71 -12.35 -16.78
C LEU A 60 -8.63 -13.18 -15.89
N ASN A 61 -9.93 -13.26 -16.20
CA ASN A 61 -10.91 -14.05 -15.45
C ASN A 61 -10.79 -15.56 -15.73
N HIS A 62 -10.61 -15.98 -16.99
CA HIS A 62 -10.51 -17.41 -17.35
C HIS A 62 -9.24 -18.10 -16.83
N ARG A 63 -8.19 -17.33 -16.50
CA ARG A 63 -6.94 -17.91 -15.99
C ARG A 63 -6.93 -18.23 -14.50
N ASN A 64 -8.04 -18.04 -13.75
CA ASN A 64 -8.11 -18.28 -12.30
C ASN A 64 -6.92 -17.67 -11.52
N LEU A 65 -6.31 -16.59 -12.02
CA LEU A 65 -5.09 -16.01 -11.46
C LEU A 65 -5.37 -15.04 -10.29
N ILE A 66 -6.65 -14.86 -9.89
CA ILE A 66 -7.01 -13.95 -8.81
C ILE A 66 -8.18 -14.54 -7.98
N PRO A 67 -7.98 -14.84 -6.69
CA PRO A 67 -9.10 -15.11 -5.79
C PRO A 67 -9.92 -13.82 -5.60
N ILE A 68 -11.22 -13.91 -5.89
CA ILE A 68 -12.18 -12.80 -5.98
C ILE A 68 -12.31 -12.02 -4.65
N ASN A 69 -11.86 -12.60 -3.54
CA ASN A 69 -12.11 -12.10 -2.18
C ASN A 69 -11.06 -11.12 -1.63
N ARG A 70 -10.09 -10.64 -2.43
CA ARG A 70 -8.98 -9.83 -1.88
C ARG A 70 -8.47 -8.72 -2.79
N ILE A 71 -9.38 -7.90 -3.31
CA ILE A 71 -8.96 -6.72 -4.10
C ILE A 71 -9.60 -5.45 -3.54
N ASP A 72 -8.89 -4.79 -2.63
CA ASP A 72 -9.04 -3.35 -2.44
C ASP A 72 -8.63 -2.64 -3.75
N CYS A 73 -9.62 -2.41 -4.62
CA CYS A 73 -9.42 -1.72 -5.89
C CYS A 73 -9.29 -0.21 -5.69
N CYS A 74 -8.07 0.27 -5.51
CA CYS A 74 -7.62 1.54 -6.07
C CYS A 74 -6.32 1.24 -6.83
N PHE A 75 -6.26 1.57 -8.13
CA PHE A 75 -5.12 1.36 -9.05
C PHE A 75 -4.84 -0.07 -9.53
N LEU A 76 -5.54 -0.50 -10.59
CA LEU A 76 -5.01 -1.52 -11.49
C LEU A 76 -4.28 -0.83 -12.66
N HIS A 77 -3.00 -0.52 -12.44
CA HIS A 77 -2.00 -0.45 -13.50
C HIS A 77 -0.88 -1.43 -13.13
N ARG A 78 -0.65 -2.44 -13.99
CA ARG A 78 0.60 -3.20 -14.15
C ARG A 78 1.43 -3.43 -12.87
N SER A 79 0.87 -4.06 -11.84
CA SER A 79 1.60 -4.39 -10.60
C SER A 79 0.90 -5.51 -9.83
N LEU A 80 0.69 -6.65 -10.48
CA LEU A 80 0.35 -7.85 -9.73
C LEU A 80 1.58 -8.27 -8.91
N ILE A 81 1.33 -8.36 -7.60
CA ILE A 81 2.29 -8.44 -6.49
C ILE A 81 2.93 -7.08 -6.13
N LEU A 82 2.10 -6.14 -5.66
CA LEU A 82 2.55 -5.28 -4.58
C LEU A 82 2.86 -6.20 -3.39
N CYS A 83 4.11 -6.66 -3.27
CA CYS A 83 4.59 -7.37 -2.08
C CYS A 83 4.28 -6.46 -0.89
N HIS A 84 3.19 -6.67 -0.16
CA HIS A 84 2.99 -5.95 1.10
C HIS A 84 4.03 -6.50 2.06
N PHE A 85 4.85 -5.63 2.66
CA PHE A 85 5.81 -6.06 3.67
C PHE A 85 5.03 -6.54 4.89
N ILE A 86 5.04 -7.86 5.12
CA ILE A 86 4.48 -8.47 6.31
C ILE A 86 5.69 -8.78 7.21
N PRO A 87 5.88 -8.04 8.32
CA PRO A 87 6.94 -8.35 9.26
C PRO A 87 6.60 -9.61 10.05
N ASP A 88 7.61 -10.43 10.31
CA ASP A 88 7.50 -11.56 11.22
C ASP A 88 7.50 -11.03 12.66
N LYS A 89 6.38 -11.23 13.35
CA LYS A 89 6.12 -10.71 14.71
C LYS A 89 6.32 -11.75 15.81
N THR A 90 6.79 -12.96 15.47
CA THR A 90 6.88 -14.12 16.37
C THR A 90 7.72 -13.83 17.62
N PHE A 91 8.75 -13.00 17.49
CA PHE A 91 9.70 -12.69 18.56
C PHE A 91 9.45 -11.34 19.23
N LEU A 92 8.28 -10.72 19.02
CA LEU A 92 7.99 -9.42 19.63
C LEU A 92 7.93 -9.53 21.16
N PRO A 93 8.69 -8.71 21.90
CA PRO A 93 8.63 -8.73 23.36
C PRO A 93 7.29 -8.18 23.86
N THR A 94 6.74 -8.81 24.91
CA THR A 94 5.54 -8.32 25.59
C THR A 94 5.91 -7.28 26.64
N LEU A 95 5.26 -6.11 26.62
CA LEU A 95 5.44 -5.08 27.65
C LEU A 95 4.46 -5.30 28.81
N ASN A 96 4.97 -5.58 30.00
CA ASN A 96 4.19 -5.60 31.22
C ASN A 96 4.15 -4.21 31.85
N GLU A 97 3.00 -3.78 32.34
CA GLU A 97 2.85 -2.46 32.97
C GLU A 97 3.63 -2.32 34.28
N LYS A 98 3.92 -3.43 34.96
CA LYS A 98 4.67 -3.46 36.23
C LYS A 98 6.15 -3.10 36.06
N ASP A 99 6.70 -3.32 34.87
CA ASP A 99 8.11 -3.12 34.55
C ASP A 99 8.37 -1.72 33.96
N LEU A 100 7.34 -0.87 33.95
CA LEU A 100 7.36 0.45 33.33
C LEU A 100 7.25 1.56 34.37
N GLU A 101 8.22 2.46 34.35
CA GLU A 101 8.18 3.73 35.08
C GLU A 101 7.74 4.84 34.11
N GLU A 102 6.58 5.43 34.36
CA GLU A 102 6.04 6.55 33.59
C GLU A 102 6.19 7.87 34.37
N GLN A 103 6.76 8.89 33.71
CA GLN A 103 6.89 10.24 34.25
C GLN A 103 6.36 11.27 33.25
N PHE A 104 5.67 12.30 33.76
CA PHE A 104 5.12 13.38 32.94
C PHE A 104 5.91 14.65 33.17
N VAL A 105 6.48 15.19 32.09
CA VAL A 105 7.32 16.37 32.11
C VAL A 105 6.74 17.46 31.21
N GLN A 106 7.17 18.70 31.41
CA GLN A 106 6.85 19.79 30.50
C GLN A 106 7.67 19.65 29.22
N GLY A 107 7.08 20.06 28.08
CA GLY A 107 7.80 20.09 26.81
C GLY A 107 8.95 21.09 26.87
N THR A 108 10.07 20.76 26.24
CA THR A 108 11.25 21.64 26.13
C THR A 108 11.43 22.04 24.67
N GLY A 109 11.32 23.34 24.35
CA GLY A 109 11.54 23.86 22.99
C GLY A 109 10.90 25.23 22.76
N PRO A 110 11.06 25.83 21.56
CA PRO A 110 10.52 27.15 21.17
C PRO A 110 8.99 27.14 20.95
N GLY A 111 8.25 26.39 21.77
CA GLY A 111 6.80 26.28 21.69
C GLY A 111 6.08 27.50 22.27
N GLY A 112 4.78 27.62 21.96
CA GLY A 112 3.91 28.64 22.56
C GLY A 112 3.63 28.37 24.05
N GLN A 113 2.92 29.31 24.69
CA GLN A 113 2.58 29.27 26.13
C GLN A 113 2.00 27.91 26.61
N ASN A 114 1.23 27.24 25.74
CA ASN A 114 0.63 25.94 26.07
C ASN A 114 1.63 24.79 26.21
N VAL A 115 2.78 24.83 25.51
CA VAL A 115 3.81 23.77 25.56
C VAL A 115 4.57 23.81 26.89
N ASN A 116 4.83 25.02 27.39
CA ASN A 116 5.58 25.24 28.63
C ASN A 116 4.69 25.01 29.87
N ARG A 117 3.38 25.26 29.76
CA ARG A 117 2.44 25.12 30.89
C ARG A 117 1.99 23.68 31.13
N LEU A 118 1.76 22.91 30.06
CA LEU A 118 1.16 21.57 30.16
C LEU A 118 2.22 20.47 30.29
N GLN A 119 2.02 19.55 31.23
CA GLN A 119 2.85 18.34 31.42
C GLN A 119 2.40 17.22 30.48
N ASN A 120 2.47 17.45 29.17
CA ASN A 120 2.05 16.48 28.16
C ASN A 120 3.19 15.63 27.59
N CYS A 121 4.46 15.93 27.91
CA CYS A 121 5.60 15.10 27.50
C CYS A 121 5.70 13.88 28.42
N VAL A 122 5.86 12.71 27.81
CA VAL A 122 5.96 11.42 28.52
C VAL A 122 7.40 10.95 28.47
N VAL A 123 7.99 10.67 29.64
CA VAL A 123 9.24 9.92 29.78
C VAL A 123 8.87 8.54 30.30
N LEU A 124 9.19 7.52 29.51
CA LEU A 124 8.89 6.14 29.83
C LEU A 124 10.19 5.35 29.94
N LYS A 125 10.39 4.68 31.06
CA LYS A 125 11.57 3.86 31.35
C LYS A 125 11.16 2.41 31.58
N HIS A 126 11.83 1.49 30.92
CA HIS A 126 11.72 0.06 31.20
C HIS A 126 12.74 -0.31 32.27
N ILE A 127 12.28 -0.73 33.45
CA ILE A 127 13.13 -0.98 34.62
C ILE A 127 14.21 -2.04 34.33
N PRO A 128 13.89 -3.23 33.79
CA PRO A 128 14.88 -4.32 33.70
C PRO A 128 15.93 -4.10 32.61
N THR A 129 15.60 -3.41 31.51
CA THR A 129 16.60 -3.10 30.46
C THR A 129 17.22 -1.70 30.60
N GLY A 130 16.69 -0.85 31.48
CA GLY A 130 17.16 0.53 31.65
C GLY A 130 16.90 1.44 30.44
N ILE A 131 16.13 1.01 29.43
CA ILE A 131 15.85 1.81 28.22
C ILE A 131 14.86 2.92 28.58
N VAL A 132 15.26 4.16 28.29
CA VAL A 132 14.44 5.36 28.48
C VAL A 132 14.02 5.95 27.14
N VAL A 133 12.74 6.28 27.02
CA VAL A 133 12.14 6.93 25.85
C VAL A 133 11.42 8.20 26.29
N LYS A 134 11.78 9.34 25.68
CA LYS A 134 11.07 10.61 25.83
C LYS A 134 10.23 10.87 24.58
N CYS A 135 8.94 11.17 24.76
CA CYS A 135 8.02 11.44 23.67
C CYS A 135 7.24 12.75 23.91
N HIS A 136 7.27 13.64 22.92
CA HIS A 136 6.47 14.86 22.85
C HIS A 136 6.13 15.14 21.37
N GLN A 137 5.16 14.38 20.83
CA GLN A 137 4.76 14.50 19.42
C GLN A 137 3.42 15.21 19.27
N ASP A 138 2.45 14.87 20.12
CA ASP A 138 1.11 15.43 20.11
C ASP A 138 0.90 16.38 21.30
N ARG A 139 -0.09 17.28 21.17
CA ARG A 139 -0.54 18.13 22.29
C ARG A 139 -1.23 17.36 23.41
N PHE A 140 -1.74 16.16 23.10
CA PHE A 140 -2.54 15.35 24.01
C PHE A 140 -1.71 14.26 24.71
N LEU A 141 -1.85 14.16 26.03
CA LEU A 141 -1.09 13.22 26.86
C LEU A 141 -1.33 11.75 26.48
N HIS A 142 -2.59 11.33 26.28
CA HIS A 142 -2.92 9.93 25.99
C HIS A 142 -2.28 9.43 24.69
N ARG A 143 -2.18 10.30 23.67
CA ARG A 143 -1.50 9.97 22.41
C ARG A 143 -0.01 9.82 22.64
N ASN A 144 0.61 10.74 23.36
CA ASN A 144 2.03 10.65 23.71
C ASN A 144 2.35 9.39 24.53
N ARG A 145 1.46 8.96 25.45
CA ARG A 145 1.62 7.68 26.18
C ARG A 145 1.61 6.49 25.22
N SER A 146 0.62 6.43 24.31
CA SER A 146 0.53 5.34 23.32
C SER A 146 1.76 5.29 22.41
N ILE A 147 2.19 6.45 21.91
CA ILE A 147 3.36 6.58 21.04
C ILE A 147 4.65 6.20 21.80
N ALA A 148 4.81 6.66 23.05
CA ALA A 148 5.97 6.32 23.87
C ALA A 148 6.11 4.80 24.05
N ARG A 149 5.00 4.09 24.29
CA ARG A 149 4.98 2.62 24.40
C ARG A 149 5.34 1.94 23.08
N GLN A 150 4.83 2.42 21.95
CA GLN A 150 5.20 1.88 20.63
C GLN A 150 6.70 2.06 20.34
N ILE A 151 7.25 3.23 20.66
CA ILE A 151 8.69 3.50 20.48
C ILE A 151 9.51 2.63 21.42
N LEU A 152 9.09 2.48 22.68
CA LEU A 152 9.77 1.62 23.65
C LEU A 152 9.77 0.16 23.19
N LEU A 153 8.63 -0.35 22.72
CA LEU A 153 8.51 -1.70 22.16
C LEU A 153 9.49 -1.90 21.00
N GLN A 154 9.57 -0.92 20.09
CA GLN A 154 10.49 -0.97 18.96
C GLN A 154 11.96 -0.96 19.43
N ARG A 155 12.31 -0.13 20.41
CA ARG A 155 13.66 -0.09 21.00
C ARG A 155 14.01 -1.42 21.68
N LEU A 156 13.05 -2.03 22.36
CA LEU A 156 13.21 -3.32 23.04
C LEU A 156 13.38 -4.45 22.03
N ASP A 157 12.60 -4.45 20.95
CA ASP A 157 12.74 -5.37 19.82
C ASP A 157 14.13 -5.25 19.16
N GLU A 158 14.60 -4.02 18.92
CA GLU A 158 15.95 -3.76 18.41
C GLU A 158 17.03 -4.28 19.38
N HIS A 159 16.84 -4.12 20.69
CA HIS A 159 17.81 -4.55 21.71
C HIS A 159 17.87 -6.08 21.88
N LEU A 160 16.72 -6.76 21.84
CA LEU A 160 16.64 -8.22 22.07
C LEU A 160 16.88 -9.03 20.79
N ASN A 161 16.26 -8.60 19.68
CA ASN A 161 16.25 -9.38 18.43
C ASN A 161 17.29 -8.91 17.42
N GLY A 162 17.88 -7.73 17.59
CA GLY A 162 18.98 -7.22 16.74
C GLY A 162 18.63 -7.23 15.25
N GLU A 163 19.29 -8.12 14.50
CA GLU A 163 19.10 -8.31 13.05
C GLU A 163 17.70 -8.80 12.66
N ASN A 164 17.05 -9.55 13.56
CA ASN A 164 15.71 -10.08 13.35
C ASN A 164 14.60 -9.10 13.78
N SER A 165 14.96 -7.92 14.28
CA SER A 165 13.99 -6.89 14.64
C SER A 165 13.15 -6.46 13.43
N ILE A 166 11.91 -6.04 13.69
CA ILE A 166 10.95 -5.61 12.66
C ILE A 166 11.53 -4.46 11.82
N LYS A 167 12.29 -3.57 12.45
CA LYS A 167 12.96 -2.46 11.76
C LYS A 167 13.99 -2.97 10.75
N GLN A 168 14.83 -3.93 11.14
CA GLN A 168 15.85 -4.49 10.24
C GLN A 168 15.22 -5.29 9.10
N GLN A 169 14.17 -6.07 9.39
CA GLN A 169 13.38 -6.74 8.36
C GLN A 169 12.81 -5.74 7.34
N LYS A 170 12.28 -4.60 7.81
CA LYS A 170 11.74 -3.55 6.94
C LYS A 170 12.81 -2.89 6.08
N ILE A 171 14.01 -2.66 6.63
CA ILE A 171 15.15 -2.13 5.90
C ILE A 171 15.57 -3.11 4.79
N ARG A 172 15.71 -4.39 5.11
CA ARG A 172 16.05 -5.47 4.15
C ARG A 172 15.03 -5.55 3.02
N TYR A 173 13.74 -5.53 3.36
CA TYR A 173 12.67 -5.52 2.37
C TYR A 173 12.73 -4.30 1.45
N ASN A 174 12.95 -3.11 2.00
CA ASN A 174 13.04 -1.88 1.19
C ASN A 174 14.26 -1.89 0.26
N LYS A 175 15.40 -2.43 0.72
CA LYS A 175 16.62 -2.58 -0.07
C LYS A 175 16.41 -3.53 -1.25
N THR A 176 15.91 -4.74 -0.99
CA THR A 176 15.61 -5.74 -2.03
C THR A 176 14.58 -5.22 -3.04
N LYS A 177 13.53 -4.55 -2.58
CA LYS A 177 12.54 -3.90 -3.44
C LYS A 177 13.17 -2.84 -4.37
N LEU A 178 14.11 -2.07 -3.86
CA LEU A 178 14.81 -1.04 -4.65
C LEU A 178 15.75 -1.68 -5.68
N GLU A 179 16.46 -2.74 -5.32
CA GLU A 179 17.32 -3.52 -6.24
C GLU A 179 16.51 -4.15 -7.37
N LEU A 180 15.38 -4.79 -7.05
CA LEU A 180 14.47 -5.37 -8.06
C LEU A 180 13.97 -4.32 -9.06
N LYS A 181 13.63 -3.12 -8.59
CA LYS A 181 13.23 -2.01 -9.47
C LYS A 181 14.36 -1.59 -10.42
N LYS A 182 15.61 -1.56 -9.94
CA LYS A 182 16.78 -1.23 -10.78
C LYS A 182 16.98 -2.29 -11.86
N LEU A 183 17.00 -3.56 -11.49
CA LEU A 183 17.15 -4.69 -12.41
C LEU A 183 16.04 -4.71 -13.48
N GLN A 184 14.80 -4.44 -13.08
CA GLN A 184 13.68 -4.36 -14.02
C GLN A 184 13.84 -3.17 -14.99
N ALA A 185 14.31 -2.02 -14.51
CA ALA A 185 14.58 -0.86 -15.35
C ALA A 185 15.72 -1.13 -16.36
N GLU A 186 16.79 -1.80 -15.93
CA GLU A 186 17.91 -2.21 -16.78
C GLU A 186 17.46 -3.20 -17.86
N LYS A 187 16.68 -4.22 -17.49
CA LYS A 187 16.08 -5.17 -18.44
C LYS A 187 15.18 -4.49 -19.47
N LEU A 188 14.39 -3.50 -19.05
CA LEU A 188 13.55 -2.72 -19.95
C LEU A 188 14.39 -1.87 -20.92
N ARG A 189 15.52 -1.32 -20.46
CA ARG A 189 16.45 -0.57 -21.31
C ARG A 189 17.10 -1.48 -22.36
N SER A 190 17.57 -2.67 -21.97
CA SER A 190 18.19 -3.60 -22.92
C SER A 190 17.20 -4.11 -23.96
N LEU A 191 15.98 -4.45 -23.58
CA LEU A 191 14.92 -4.83 -24.52
C LEU A 191 14.57 -3.71 -25.50
N LYS A 192 14.53 -2.45 -25.01
CA LYS A 192 14.29 -1.29 -25.88
C LYS A 192 15.42 -1.08 -26.88
N GLN A 193 16.67 -1.32 -26.48
CA GLN A 193 17.83 -1.24 -27.36
C GLN A 193 17.78 -2.33 -28.44
N GLN A 194 17.60 -3.59 -28.05
CA GLN A 194 17.44 -4.71 -28.98
C GLN A 194 16.31 -4.49 -30.00
N TYR A 195 15.18 -3.91 -29.57
CA TYR A 195 14.08 -3.60 -30.48
C TYR A 195 14.46 -2.52 -31.51
N LYS A 196 15.24 -1.52 -31.12
CA LYS A 196 15.74 -0.50 -32.06
C LYS A 196 16.73 -1.11 -33.06
N ASP A 197 17.63 -1.96 -32.59
CA ASP A 197 18.64 -2.60 -33.43
C ASP A 197 17.98 -3.47 -34.52
N LYS A 198 16.97 -4.26 -34.15
CA LYS A 198 16.16 -5.05 -35.09
C LYS A 198 15.42 -4.22 -36.14
N LEU A 199 14.89 -3.05 -35.75
CA LEU A 199 14.23 -2.14 -36.68
C LEU A 199 15.23 -1.51 -37.66
N SER A 200 16.46 -1.25 -37.23
CA SER A 200 17.51 -0.78 -38.16
C SER A 200 17.96 -1.87 -39.12
N GLU A 201 18.05 -3.13 -38.69
CA GLU A 201 18.41 -4.26 -39.55
C GLU A 201 17.36 -4.50 -40.65
N SER A 202 16.06 -4.50 -40.31
CA SER A 202 14.99 -4.69 -41.31
C SER A 202 14.93 -3.59 -42.37
N ASN A 203 15.19 -2.33 -41.98
CA ASN A 203 15.20 -1.20 -42.93
C ASN A 203 16.38 -1.24 -43.91
N VAL A 204 17.48 -1.93 -43.56
CA VAL A 204 18.65 -2.09 -44.43
C VAL A 204 18.45 -3.24 -45.42
N GLU A 205 17.75 -4.29 -45.02
CA GLU A 205 17.37 -5.41 -45.90
C GLU A 205 16.41 -4.95 -47.00
N ASP A 206 15.36 -4.19 -46.65
CA ASP A 206 14.38 -3.67 -47.62
C ASP A 206 14.99 -2.74 -48.69
N HIS A 207 16.10 -2.05 -48.37
CA HIS A 207 16.82 -1.18 -49.30
C HIS A 207 17.81 -1.91 -50.22
N ASN A 208 18.21 -3.14 -49.90
CA ASN A 208 19.12 -3.94 -50.73
C ASN A 208 18.39 -4.90 -51.67
N GLU A 209 17.07 -5.08 -51.51
CA GLU A 209 16.22 -5.92 -52.37
C GLU A 209 15.47 -5.15 -53.48
N HIS A 210 15.70 -3.85 -53.66
CA HIS A 210 15.22 -3.03 -54.78
C HIS A 210 16.37 -2.58 -55.68
#